data_AF-A0A968WM98-F1
#
_entry.id   AF-A0A968WM98-F1
#
_cell.length_a   1.000
_cell.length_b   1.000
_cell.length_c   1.000
_cell.angle_alpha   90.00
_cell.angle_beta   90.00
_cell.angle_gamma   90.00
#
_symmetry.space_group_name_H-M   'P 1'
#
loop_
_entity.id
_entity.type
_entity.pdbx_description
1 polymer ?
#
loop_
_entity_poly.entity_id
_entity_poly.type
_entity_poly.pdbx_seq_one_letter_code
_entity_poly.pdbx_strand_id
1 'polypeptide(L)'
;MSVVTKSIVNADAEARYLSPGELDRIKNFVGSGARRLRIAQTLTESRERIVKQAGDALFQKRPDVVSPGGNAYGEEMTATCLRDM
;
A
#
# COMPACT_ATOMS: atom_id res chain seq x y z
N MET A 1 4.01 1.60 10.55
CA MET A 1 3.71 2.18 11.87
C MET A 1 3.02 3.53 11.68
N SER A 2 1.85 3.77 12.30
CA SER A 2 1.09 5.02 12.14
C SER A 2 1.80 6.21 12.81
N VAL A 3 1.51 7.44 12.36
CA VAL A 3 1.95 8.70 13.02
C VAL A 3 1.55 8.71 14.50
N VAL A 4 0.37 8.17 14.83
CA VAL A 4 -0.13 8.07 16.20
C VAL A 4 0.73 7.12 17.02
N THR A 5 0.90 5.87 16.56
CA THR A 5 1.70 4.85 17.25
C THR A 5 3.14 5.32 17.46
N LYS A 6 3.76 5.93 16.44
CA LYS A 6 5.12 6.46 16.55
C LYS A 6 5.23 7.54 17.63
N SER A 7 4.25 8.44 17.71
CA SER A 7 4.27 9.52 18.71
C SER A 7 4.10 8.97 20.14
N ILE A 8 3.25 7.96 20.32
CA ILE A 8 3.05 7.31 21.62
C ILE A 8 4.30 6.55 22.06
N VAL A 9 4.87 5.72 21.18
CA VAL A 9 6.07 4.92 21.50
C VAL A 9 7.24 5.82 21.87
N ASN A 10 7.43 6.95 21.19
CA ASN A 10 8.50 7.89 21.52
C ASN A 10 8.28 8.55 22.89
N ALA A 11 7.06 9.00 23.18
CA ALA A 11 6.76 9.63 24.46
C ALA A 11 6.86 8.64 25.63
N ASP A 12 6.47 7.38 25.41
CA ASP A 12 6.61 6.28 26.37
C ASP A 12 8.08 5.95 26.67
N ALA A 13 8.93 5.88 25.64
CA ALA A 13 10.37 5.67 25.80
C ALA A 13 11.06 6.78 26.62
N GLU A 14 10.50 7.99 26.60
CA GLU A 14 10.98 9.16 27.36
C GLU A 14 10.21 9.38 28.67
N ALA A 15 9.28 8.47 29.04
CA ALA A 15 8.42 8.56 30.22
C ALA A 15 7.73 9.93 30.40
N ARG A 16 7.26 10.51 29.28
CA ARG A 16 6.60 11.82 29.27
C ARG A 16 5.27 11.77 28.53
N TYR A 17 4.47 12.82 28.70
CA TYR A 17 3.30 13.03 27.86
C TYR A 17 3.70 13.50 26.45
N LEU A 18 2.71 13.45 25.55
CA LEU A 18 2.83 14.01 24.20
C LEU A 18 3.09 15.51 24.28
N SER A 19 4.13 15.95 23.57
CA SER A 19 4.42 17.37 23.38
C SER A 19 3.34 18.05 22.53
N PRO A 20 3.17 19.37 22.62
CA PRO A 20 2.24 20.11 21.76
C PRO A 20 2.47 19.83 20.26
N GLY A 21 3.73 19.74 19.83
CA GLY A 21 4.05 19.42 18.43
C GLY A 21 3.69 18.00 18.01
N GLU A 22 3.73 17.01 18.91
CA GLU A 22 3.23 15.65 18.63
C GLU A 22 1.70 15.63 18.54
N LEU A 23 1.02 16.35 19.43
CA LEU A 23 -0.43 16.50 19.39
C LEU A 23 -0.89 17.17 18.10
N ASP A 24 -0.19 18.20 17.64
CA ASP A 24 -0.54 18.88 16.38
C ASP A 24 -0.33 17.99 15.16
N ARG A 25 0.72 17.15 15.15
CA ARG A 25 0.88 16.13 14.11
C ARG A 25 -0.28 15.14 14.09
N ILE A 26 -0.75 14.71 15.25
CA ILE A 26 -1.91 13.80 15.37
C ILE A 26 -3.18 14.51 14.87
N LYS A 27 -3.42 15.75 15.28
CA LYS A 27 -4.57 16.55 14.79
C LYS A 27 -4.55 16.70 13.27
N ASN A 28 -3.41 17.04 12.69
CA ASN A 28 -3.26 17.19 11.24
C ASN A 28 -3.46 15.85 10.51
N PHE A 29 -2.97 14.75 11.09
CA PHE A 29 -3.21 13.41 10.56
C PHE A 29 -4.72 13.11 10.56
N VAL A 30 -5.41 13.27 11.70
CA VAL A 30 -6.86 12.99 11.80
C VAL A 30 -7.67 13.91 10.88
N GLY A 31 -7.36 15.20 10.83
CA GLY A 31 -8.06 16.18 9.99
C GLY A 31 -7.97 15.88 8.49
N SER A 32 -6.88 15.26 8.04
CA SER A 32 -6.73 14.80 6.64
C SER A 32 -7.27 13.38 6.38
N GLY A 33 -7.93 12.76 7.36
CA GLY A 33 -8.45 11.40 7.30
C GLY A 33 -9.48 11.16 6.20
N ALA A 34 -10.45 12.07 6.04
CA ALA A 34 -11.49 11.94 5.02
C ALA A 34 -10.91 11.85 3.60
N ARG A 35 -9.87 12.65 3.31
CA ARG A 35 -9.16 12.60 2.02
C ARG A 35 -8.48 11.25 1.80
N ARG A 36 -7.81 10.69 2.81
CA ARG A 36 -7.15 9.38 2.71
C ARG A 36 -8.16 8.25 2.52
N LEU A 37 -9.30 8.29 3.20
CA LEU A 37 -10.38 7.32 3.02
C LEU A 37 -10.94 7.35 1.59
N ARG A 38 -11.16 8.55 1.04
CA ARG A 38 -11.59 8.69 -0.36
C ARG A 38 -10.58 8.08 -1.34
N ILE A 39 -9.28 8.34 -1.15
CA ILE A 39 -8.23 7.75 -1.98
C ILE A 39 -8.26 6.22 -1.88
N ALA A 40 -8.32 5.67 -0.66
CA ALA A 40 -8.38 4.23 -0.45
C ALA A 40 -9.61 3.61 -1.14
N GLN A 41 -10.79 4.22 -1.00
CA GLN A 41 -12.01 3.79 -1.66
C GLN A 41 -11.85 3.77 -3.19
N THR A 42 -11.38 4.86 -3.80
CA THR A 42 -11.18 4.93 -5.26
C THR A 42 -10.19 3.87 -5.75
N LEU A 43 -9.11 3.60 -5.00
CA LEU A 43 -8.16 2.55 -5.32
C LEU A 43 -8.81 1.15 -5.22
N THR A 44 -9.60 0.89 -4.18
CA THR A 44 -10.29 -0.38 -4.00
C THR A 44 -11.32 -0.63 -5.11
N GLU A 45 -12.10 0.38 -5.47
CA GLU A 45 -13.08 0.30 -6.56
C GLU A 45 -12.40 0.10 -7.93
N SER A 46 -11.21 0.66 -8.12
CA SER A 46 -10.44 0.53 -9.37
C SER A 46 -9.48 -0.66 -9.40
N ARG A 47 -9.43 -1.50 -8.36
CA ARG A 47 -8.36 -2.49 -8.16
C ARG A 47 -8.17 -3.44 -9.36
N GLU A 48 -9.27 -3.98 -9.88
CA GLU A 48 -9.24 -4.99 -10.95
C GLU A 48 -8.65 -4.41 -12.23
N ARG A 49 -9.09 -3.19 -12.58
CA ARG A 49 -8.57 -2.46 -13.74
C ARG A 49 -7.08 -2.14 -13.57
N ILE A 50 -6.67 -1.69 -12.39
CA ILE A 50 -5.28 -1.33 -12.11
C ILE A 50 -4.38 -2.56 -12.23
N VAL A 51 -4.73 -3.66 -11.56
CA VAL A 51 -3.94 -4.90 -11.57
C VAL A 51 -3.86 -5.48 -12.98
N LYS A 52 -4.97 -5.54 -13.73
CA LYS A 52 -4.99 -6.03 -15.11
C LYS A 52 -4.08 -5.20 -16.02
N GLN A 53 -4.23 -3.88 -16.01
CA GLN A 53 -3.41 -2.99 -16.85
C GLN A 53 -1.92 -3.07 -16.49
N ALA A 54 -1.60 -3.18 -15.20
CA ALA A 54 -0.22 -3.31 -14.75
C ALA A 54 0.38 -4.68 -15.13
N GLY A 55 -0.39 -5.76 -14.99
CA GLY A 55 0.02 -7.10 -15.40
C GLY A 55 0.29 -7.20 -16.90
N ASP A 56 -0.62 -6.67 -17.72
CA ASP A 56 -0.46 -6.61 -19.18
C ASP A 56 0.83 -5.86 -19.56
N ALA A 57 1.08 -4.69 -18.94
CA ALA A 57 2.28 -3.91 -19.17
C ALA A 57 3.56 -4.63 -18.71
N LEU A 58 3.51 -5.35 -17.59
CA LEU A 58 4.63 -6.14 -17.07
C LEU A 58 5.01 -7.25 -18.06
N PHE A 59 4.03 -8.05 -18.51
CA PHE A 59 4.29 -9.18 -19.40
C PHE A 59 4.66 -8.74 -20.82
N GLN A 60 4.17 -7.60 -21.29
CA GLN A 60 4.67 -6.98 -22.52
C GLN A 60 6.14 -6.56 -22.41
N LYS A 61 6.54 -5.99 -21.27
CA LYS A 61 7.93 -5.56 -21.03
C LYS A 61 8.87 -6.73 -20.76
N ARG A 62 8.37 -7.80 -20.14
CA ARG A 62 9.12 -8.99 -19.71
C ARG A 62 8.39 -10.26 -20.13
N PRO A 63 8.38 -10.60 -21.42
CA PRO A 63 7.71 -11.80 -21.91
C PRO A 63 8.38 -13.09 -21.42
N ASP A 64 9.65 -13.02 -21.02
CA ASP A 64 10.44 -14.14 -20.49
C ASP A 64 9.86 -14.73 -19.20
N VAL A 65 9.15 -13.93 -18.39
CA VAL A 65 8.60 -14.41 -17.11
C VAL A 65 7.37 -15.31 -17.28
N VAL A 66 6.62 -15.15 -18.38
CA VAL A 66 5.41 -15.92 -18.73
C VAL A 66 5.63 -16.89 -19.88
N SER A 67 6.85 -16.99 -20.41
CA SER A 67 7.25 -17.98 -21.43
C SER A 67 7.63 -19.31 -20.77
N PRO A 68 7.63 -20.45 -21.50
CA PRO A 68 8.05 -21.74 -20.94
C PRO A 68 9.42 -21.65 -20.25
N GLY A 69 9.48 -22.08 -18.98
CA GLY A 69 10.67 -21.97 -18.12
C GLY A 69 10.75 -20.68 -17.30
N GLY A 70 9.85 -19.72 -17.50
CA GLY A 70 9.69 -18.51 -16.69
C GLY A 70 8.93 -18.76 -15.38
N ASN A 71 9.17 -17.92 -14.38
CA ASN A 71 8.62 -18.09 -13.03
C ASN A 71 7.09 -17.92 -12.94
N ALA A 72 6.49 -17.18 -13.87
CA ALA A 72 5.04 -16.97 -13.96
C ALA A 72 4.41 -17.80 -15.10
N TYR A 73 5.13 -18.79 -15.64
CA TYR A 73 4.62 -19.63 -16.72
C TYR A 73 3.44 -20.50 -16.27
N GLY A 74 2.36 -20.49 -17.05
CA GLY A 74 1.13 -21.24 -16.78
C GLY A 74 0.11 -20.45 -15.96
N GLU A 75 -1.15 -20.94 -15.98
CA GLU A 75 -2.31 -20.24 -15.43
C GLU A 75 -2.18 -20.00 -13.92
N GLU A 76 -1.82 -21.03 -13.15
CA GLU A 76 -1.67 -20.95 -11.69
C GLU A 76 -0.56 -19.96 -11.27
N MET A 77 0.59 -20.02 -11.94
CA MET A 77 1.73 -19.15 -11.62
C MET A 77 1.49 -17.70 -12.05
N THR A 78 0.80 -17.49 -13.17
CA THR A 78 0.34 -16.14 -13.55
C THR A 78 -0.67 -15.60 -12.54
N ALA A 79 -1.63 -16.41 -12.09
CA ALA A 79 -2.62 -16.01 -11.10
C ALA A 79 -1.98 -15.64 -9.75
N THR A 80 -0.95 -16.37 -9.30
CA THR A 80 -0.22 -16.00 -8.08
C THR A 80 0.58 -14.70 -8.25
N CYS A 81 1.18 -14.47 -9.41
CA CYS A 81 1.83 -13.20 -9.72
C CYS A 81 0.85 -12.02 -9.66
N LEU A 82 -0.32 -12.15 -10.29
CA LEU A 82 -1.35 -11.10 -10.30
C LEU A 82 -2.01 -10.88 -8.92
N ARG A 83 -2.07 -11.92 -8.08
CA ARG A 83 -2.55 -11.80 -6.68
C ARG A 83 -1.64 -10.92 -5.83
N ASP A 84 -0.33 -10.94 -6.09
CA ASP A 84 0.66 -10.19 -5.33
C ASP A 84 0.74 -8.71 -5.74
N MET A 85 0.11 -8.34 -6.88
CA MET A 85 0.01 -6.97 -7.38
C MET A 85 -1.16 -6.19 -6.73
#